data_AF-A0A850VXG3-F1
#
_entry.id   AF-A0A850VXG3-F1
#
_cell.length_a   1.000
_cell.length_b   1.000
_cell.length_c   1.000
_cell.angle_alpha   90.00
_cell.angle_beta   90.00
_cell.angle_gamma   90.00
#
_symmetry.space_group_name_H-M   'P 1'
#
loop_
_entity.id
_entity.type
_entity.pdbx_description
1 polymer ?
#
loop_
_entity_poly.entity_id
_entity_poly.type
_entity_poly.pdbx_seq_one_letter_code
_entity_poly.pdbx_strand_id
1 'polypeptide(L)'
;CRKRKLNAILNLEEDVCNLQTQKESLKKEHSQCSRSISRMKQKLNNLYRDIFSRLRDDQGRPVNPCQYVIHCSSDGSVFIIPKHLVKSEQKQDNEKE
;
A
#
# COMPACT_ATOMS: atom_id res chain seq x y z
N CYS A 1 44.88 -6.72 -28.75
CA CYS A 1 44.44 -7.10 -27.39
C CYS A 1 44.29 -5.88 -26.47
N ARG A 2 45.35 -5.07 -26.25
CA ARG A 2 45.35 -3.92 -25.33
C ARG A 2 44.20 -2.91 -25.53
N LYS A 3 43.98 -2.42 -26.76
CA LYS A 3 42.90 -1.46 -27.09
C LYS A 3 41.50 -2.00 -26.74
N ARG A 4 41.24 -3.28 -27.01
CA ARG A 4 39.96 -3.93 -26.67
C ARG A 4 39.76 -4.02 -25.16
N LYS A 5 40.81 -4.35 -24.41
CA LYS A 5 40.77 -4.38 -22.93
C LYS A 5 40.46 -3.00 -22.35
N LEU A 6 41.11 -1.95 -22.87
CA LEU A 6 40.85 -0.57 -22.44
C LEU A 6 39.40 -0.15 -22.71
N ASN A 7 38.91 -0.40 -23.92
CA ASN A 7 37.52 -0.10 -24.28
C ASN A 7 36.52 -0.85 -23.39
N ALA A 8 36.79 -2.12 -23.06
CA ALA A 8 35.94 -2.89 -22.17
C ALA A 8 35.89 -2.28 -20.76
N ILE A 9 37.01 -1.78 -20.24
CA ILE A 9 37.05 -1.09 -18.94
C ILE A 9 36.22 0.20 -18.99
N LEU A 10 36.41 1.04 -20.01
CA LEU A 10 35.68 2.30 -20.15
C LEU A 10 34.16 2.08 -20.27
N ASN A 11 33.74 1.07 -21.06
CA ASN A 11 32.32 0.73 -21.17
C ASN A 11 31.76 0.25 -19.83
N LEU A 12 32.51 -0.58 -19.08
CA LEU A 12 32.08 -1.02 -17.76
C LEU A 12 31.98 0.13 -16.76
N GLU A 13 32.88 1.11 -16.82
CA GLU A 13 32.80 2.32 -15.99
C GLU A 13 31.53 3.13 -16.30
N GLU A 14 31.19 3.29 -17.58
CA GLU A 14 29.96 3.93 -18.02
C GLU A 14 28.72 3.15 -17.55
N ASP A 15 28.70 1.83 -17.73
CA ASP A 15 27.61 0.96 -17.28
C ASP A 15 27.40 1.05 -15.76
N VAL A 16 28.48 1.05 -14.97
CA VAL A 16 28.40 1.22 -13.51
C VAL A 16 27.82 2.58 -13.14
N CYS A 17 28.24 3.66 -13.81
CA CYS A 17 27.71 5.00 -13.58
C CYS A 17 26.21 5.09 -13.91
N ASN A 18 25.81 4.50 -15.03
CA ASN A 18 24.41 4.43 -15.45
C ASN A 18 23.56 3.62 -14.46
N LEU A 19 24.05 2.47 -14.01
CA LEU A 19 23.37 1.63 -13.02
C LEU A 19 23.22 2.34 -11.67
N GLN A 20 24.23 3.09 -11.23
CA GLN A 20 24.14 3.89 -10.00
C GLN A 20 23.06 4.98 -10.12
N THR A 21 23.01 5.66 -11.26
CA THR A 21 21.99 6.69 -11.53
C THR A 21 20.58 6.09 -11.52
N GLN A 22 20.38 4.96 -12.20
CA GLN A 22 19.09 4.25 -12.21
C GLN A 22 18.69 3.78 -10.80
N LYS A 23 19.63 3.25 -10.02
CA LYS A 23 19.40 2.83 -8.63
C LYS A 23 18.90 3.99 -7.76
N GLU A 24 19.51 5.17 -7.87
CA GLU A 24 19.08 6.33 -7.10
C GLU A 24 17.70 6.86 -7.57
N SER A 25 17.42 6.82 -8.87
CA SER A 25 16.06 7.13 -9.39
C SER A 25 15.01 6.20 -8.80
N LEU A 26 15.26 4.89 -8.84
CA LEU A 26 14.35 3.88 -8.30
C LEU A 26 14.10 4.05 -6.79
N LYS A 27 15.15 4.35 -6.00
CA LYS A 27 14.98 4.67 -4.57
C LYS A 27 14.08 5.89 -4.37
N LYS A 28 14.25 6.94 -5.19
CA LYS A 28 13.42 8.14 -5.12
C LYS A 28 11.97 7.82 -5.46
N GLU A 29 11.70 7.06 -6.52
CA GLU A 29 10.36 6.63 -6.90
C GLU A 29 9.71 5.76 -5.82
N HIS A 30 10.44 4.80 -5.27
CA HIS A 30 9.97 3.97 -4.15
C HIS A 30 9.57 4.83 -2.95
N SER A 31 10.40 5.81 -2.57
CA SER A 31 10.10 6.74 -1.47
C SER A 31 8.85 7.59 -1.75
N GLN A 32 8.60 7.94 -3.01
CA GLN A 32 7.41 8.70 -3.42
C GLN A 32 6.16 7.83 -3.37
N CYS A 33 6.25 6.58 -3.86
CA CYS A 33 5.17 5.60 -3.79
C CYS A 33 4.77 5.33 -2.32
N SER A 34 5.75 5.07 -1.45
CA SER A 34 5.52 4.86 -0.01
C SER A 34 4.81 6.05 0.64
N ARG A 35 5.21 7.29 0.32
CA ARG A 35 4.51 8.50 0.79
C ARG A 35 3.06 8.57 0.30
N SER A 36 2.82 8.26 -0.97
CA SER A 36 1.47 8.22 -1.55
C SER A 36 0.60 7.17 -0.87
N ILE A 37 1.11 5.96 -0.65
CA ILE A 37 0.43 4.88 0.07
C ILE A 37 0.07 5.33 1.49
N SER A 38 1.03 5.91 2.22
CA SER A 38 0.79 6.42 3.58
C SER A 38 -0.30 7.48 3.59
N ARG A 39 -0.29 8.41 2.64
CA ARG A 39 -1.34 9.43 2.49
C ARG A 39 -2.72 8.83 2.22
N MET A 40 -2.81 7.80 1.36
CA MET A 40 -4.06 7.10 1.10
C MET A 40 -4.56 6.34 2.34
N LYS A 41 -3.68 5.63 3.04
CA LYS A 41 -4.01 4.98 4.32
C LYS A 41 -4.55 5.99 5.34
N GLN A 42 -3.96 7.18 5.45
CA GLN A 42 -4.45 8.24 6.33
C GLN A 42 -5.85 8.73 5.92
N LYS A 43 -6.08 8.99 4.63
CA LYS A 43 -7.41 9.38 4.12
C LYS A 43 -8.46 8.31 4.40
N LEU A 44 -8.12 7.03 4.19
CA LEU A 44 -9.02 5.91 4.45
C LEU A 44 -9.36 5.81 5.95
N ASN A 45 -8.38 5.93 6.84
CA ASN A 45 -8.62 5.91 8.28
C ASN A 45 -9.51 7.07 8.73
N ASN A 46 -9.32 8.27 8.18
CA ASN A 46 -10.20 9.41 8.46
C ASN A 46 -11.63 9.13 7.98
N LEU A 47 -11.80 8.61 6.77
CA LEU A 47 -13.12 8.23 6.26
C LEU A 47 -13.79 7.16 7.13
N TYR A 48 -13.03 6.15 7.56
CA TYR A 48 -13.53 5.11 8.47
C TYR A 48 -14.03 5.74 9.77
N ARG A 49 -13.22 6.60 10.40
CA ARG A 49 -13.61 7.32 11.62
C ARG A 49 -14.86 8.17 11.41
N ASP A 50 -14.93 8.89 10.29
CA ASP A 50 -16.05 9.78 9.99
C ASP A 50 -17.35 8.99 9.76
N ILE A 51 -17.30 7.86 9.04
CA ILE A 51 -18.48 6.99 8.85
C ILE A 51 -18.96 6.43 10.19
N PHE A 52 -18.07 5.80 10.97
CA PHE A 52 -18.45 5.22 12.26
C PHE A 52 -18.94 6.27 13.28
N SER A 53 -18.49 7.52 13.17
CA SER A 53 -18.98 8.60 14.03
C SER A 53 -20.48 8.91 13.81
N ARG A 54 -20.96 8.74 12.57
CA ARG A 54 -22.35 9.03 12.15
C ARG A 54 -23.25 7.81 12.16
N LEU A 55 -22.66 6.63 12.05
CA LEU A 55 -23.38 5.38 11.96
C LEU A 55 -24.08 5.02 13.27
N ARG A 56 -25.35 4.61 13.16
CA ARG A 56 -26.18 4.14 14.28
C ARG A 56 -26.82 2.81 13.93
N ASP A 57 -27.03 1.96 14.94
CA ASP A 57 -27.80 0.73 14.79
C ASP A 57 -29.31 1.02 14.70
N ASP A 58 -30.10 -0.04 14.56
CA ASP A 58 -31.57 -0.02 14.51
C ASP A 58 -32.20 0.59 15.77
N GLN A 59 -31.49 0.56 16.90
CA GLN A 59 -31.90 1.16 18.17
C GLN A 59 -31.35 2.59 18.35
N GLY A 60 -30.70 3.16 17.32
CA GLY A 60 -30.13 4.50 17.36
C GLY A 60 -28.82 4.62 18.15
N ARG A 61 -28.19 3.51 18.54
CA ARG A 61 -26.92 3.48 19.30
C ARG A 61 -25.72 3.57 18.36
N PRO A 62 -24.61 4.21 18.77
CA PRO A 62 -23.38 4.22 17.98
C PRO A 62 -22.87 2.82 17.68
N VAL A 63 -22.52 2.55 16.42
CA VAL A 63 -21.93 1.27 16.03
C VAL A 63 -20.48 1.20 16.50
N ASN A 64 -20.13 0.09 17.16
CA ASN A 64 -18.79 -0.10 17.69
C ASN A 64 -17.77 -0.48 16.59
N PRO A 65 -16.78 0.37 16.28
CA PRO A 65 -15.76 0.08 15.27
C PRO A 65 -14.79 -1.05 15.66
N CYS A 66 -14.77 -1.49 16.92
CA CYS A 66 -14.03 -2.66 17.35
C CYS A 66 -14.72 -3.98 16.98
N GLN A 67 -16.04 -3.97 16.81
CA GLN A 67 -16.84 -5.18 16.54
C GLN A 67 -17.26 -5.31 15.09
N TYR A 68 -17.36 -4.21 14.35
CA TYR A 68 -17.83 -4.18 12.97
C TYR A 68 -16.79 -3.56 12.03
N VAL A 69 -16.86 -3.91 10.76
CA VAL A 69 -16.08 -3.33 9.65
C VAL A 69 -16.97 -3.00 8.48
N ILE A 70 -16.55 -2.01 7.71
CA ILE A 70 -17.15 -1.66 6.43
C ILE A 70 -16.54 -2.58 5.37
N HIS A 71 -17.39 -3.31 4.65
CA HIS A 71 -17.02 -4.17 3.53
C HIS A 71 -17.54 -3.54 2.24
N CYS A 72 -16.65 -3.30 1.29
CA CYS A 72 -16.99 -2.82 -0.04
C CYS A 72 -16.84 -3.97 -1.02
N SER A 73 -17.94 -4.40 -1.62
CA SER A 73 -17.95 -5.46 -2.62
C SER A 73 -17.50 -4.93 -3.99
N SER A 74 -17.09 -5.83 -4.88
CA SER A 74 -16.62 -5.49 -6.23
C SER A 74 -17.70 -4.88 -7.12
N ASP A 75 -18.98 -5.08 -6.78
CA ASP A 75 -20.14 -4.46 -7.44
C ASP A 75 -20.42 -3.02 -6.93
N GLY A 76 -19.61 -2.51 -6.01
CA GLY A 76 -19.75 -1.19 -5.43
C GLY A 76 -20.73 -1.12 -4.26
N SER A 77 -21.33 -2.24 -3.85
CA SER A 77 -22.17 -2.28 -2.65
C SER A 77 -21.33 -2.18 -1.37
N VAL A 78 -21.89 -1.55 -0.35
CA VAL A 78 -21.20 -1.29 0.92
C VAL A 78 -22.02 -1.84 2.08
N PHE A 79 -21.42 -2.76 2.84
CA PHE A 79 -22.03 -3.44 3.96
C PHE A 79 -21.26 -3.20 5.25
N ILE A 80 -21.93 -3.43 6.37
CA ILE A 80 -21.32 -3.39 7.68
C ILE A 80 -21.45 -4.77 8.27
N ILE A 81 -20.32 -5.43 8.45
CA ILE A 81 -20.27 -6.83 8.85
C ILE A 81 -19.46 -6.99 10.14
N PRO A 82 -19.87 -7.88 11.04
CA PRO A 82 -19.08 -8.20 12.23
C PRO A 82 -17.66 -8.66 11.86
N LYS A 83 -16.65 -8.16 12.57
CA LYS A 83 -15.22 -8.49 12.33
C LYS A 83 -14.90 -9.98 12.42
N HIS A 84 -15.63 -10.73 13.23
CA HIS A 84 -15.41 -12.17 13.33
C HIS A 84 -15.75 -12.93 12.04
N LEU A 85 -16.60 -12.37 11.17
CA LEU A 85 -16.93 -12.94 9.86
C LEU A 85 -15.84 -12.65 8.82
N VAL A 86 -15.10 -11.54 8.96
CA VAL A 86 -14.03 -11.12 8.02
C VAL A 86 -12.71 -11.84 8.25
N LYS A 87 -12.48 -12.36 9.47
CA LYS A 87 -11.26 -13.13 9.80
C LYS A 87 -11.07 -14.41 8.97
N SER A 88 -12.07 -14.83 8.19
CA SER A 88 -11.95 -15.94 7.25
C SER A 88 -11.21 -15.58 5.95
N GLU A 89 -11.09 -14.29 5.60
CA GLU A 89 -10.56 -13.87 4.28
C GLU A 89 -9.16 -13.24 4.34
N GLN A 90 -8.78 -12.58 5.46
CA GLN A 90 -7.51 -11.85 5.56
C GLN A 90 -6.29 -12.70 5.98
N LYS A 91 -6.44 -14.01 6.19
CA LYS A 91 -5.34 -14.87 6.65
C LYS A 91 -4.32 -15.24 5.57
N GLN A 92 -4.53 -14.83 4.31
CA GLN A 92 -3.62 -15.17 3.20
C GLN A 92 -2.66 -14.06 2.78
N ASP A 93 -2.86 -12.79 3.21
CA ASP A 93 -2.13 -11.65 2.62
C ASP A 93 -1.07 -11.00 3.54
N ASN A 94 -0.93 -11.46 4.78
CA ASN A 94 0.03 -10.90 5.76
C ASN A 94 1.24 -11.81 6.05
N GLU A 95 1.45 -12.89 5.29
CA GLU A 95 2.56 -13.84 5.50
C GLU A 95 3.64 -13.77 4.41
N LYS A 96 3.72 -12.65 3.67
CA LYS A 96 4.79 -12.36 2.72
C LYS A 96 5.21 -10.89 2.77
N GLU A 97 5.93 -10.50 3.82
CA GLU A 97 7.06 -9.57 3.71
C GLU A 97 8.04 -9.79 4.87
#